data_AF-A0A956X444-F1
#
_entry.id   AF-A0A956X444-F1
#
_cell.length_a   1.000
_cell.length_b   1.000
_cell.length_c   1.000
_cell.angle_alpha   90.00
_cell.angle_beta   90.00
_cell.angle_gamma   90.00
#
_symmetry.space_group_name_H-M   'P 1'
#
loop_
_entity.id
_entity.type
_entity.pdbx_description
1 polymer ?
#
loop_
_entity_poly.entity_id
_entity_poly.type
_entity_poly.pdbx_seq_one_letter_code
_entity_poly.pdbx_strand_id
1 'polypeptide(L)'
;MKTAYLKIVLILALLLVAVVPVVGAASGSANQIPDGIPPEGANNDNPSHPLGDQQNALRVQAVASQMNGKVNGPVAEVAKGQFVQLEREGEDSIWTVIAEFGPQDHPAPILYSGIPGPLHNEIPEPDRSVDNTTIWTPDFTEAYYENLLFSEAPGAVSMRNFYIEESSNRYTVNGDVTDWVQVPYNAAAYGRNYCGGIVCAQTWVFVNHSVDAWYNAQITAGKTPAEINDYLAQFDVWDRYDMDNDGNFNEPDGYIDHFQSVHAGEGEETGGGAQGTDAIWSHRWYAYYSANGPDGAGPNSFGGVRVGNSNYWIGDYTIEPENGGVGVFTHEFGHDLGLPDLYDTSGNTGGAENSTGFWTLYSSGSYGST
;
A
#
# COMPACT_ATOMS: atom_id res chain seq x y z
N MET A 1 64.44 27.11 64.02
CA MET A 1 64.86 27.28 62.61
C MET A 1 63.66 26.98 61.70
N LYS A 2 63.48 27.79 60.65
CA LYS A 2 62.51 27.72 59.54
C LYS A 2 61.10 28.28 59.82
N THR A 3 60.88 29.59 59.67
CA THR A 3 60.46 30.38 58.48
C THR A 3 59.10 30.04 57.86
N ALA A 4 58.15 30.95 58.12
CA ALA A 4 57.15 31.57 57.24
C ALA A 4 56.60 30.77 56.03
N TYR A 5 55.29 30.47 56.07
CA TYR A 5 54.51 30.18 54.88
C TYR A 5 53.84 31.45 54.35
N LEU A 6 54.32 31.85 53.18
CA LEU A 6 53.85 32.95 52.35
C LEU A 6 52.57 32.51 51.61
N LYS A 7 51.49 33.30 51.72
CA LYS A 7 50.27 33.11 50.92
C LYS A 7 50.56 33.52 49.47
N ILE A 8 50.51 32.58 48.54
CA ILE A 8 50.56 32.84 47.10
C ILE A 8 49.13 33.11 46.63
N VAL A 9 48.92 34.32 46.12
CA VAL A 9 47.73 34.75 45.37
C VAL A 9 47.91 34.28 43.93
N LEU A 10 47.04 33.39 43.44
CA LEU A 10 46.97 33.04 42.03
C LEU A 10 46.25 34.18 41.27
N ILE A 11 46.98 34.85 40.39
CA ILE A 11 46.42 35.77 39.40
C ILE A 11 46.05 34.93 38.18
N LEU A 12 44.76 34.68 37.97
CA LEU A 12 44.23 34.14 36.71
C LEU A 12 43.85 35.32 35.80
N ALA A 13 44.63 35.51 34.74
CA ALA A 13 44.31 36.43 33.67
C ALA A 13 43.14 35.87 32.85
N LEU A 14 42.01 36.58 32.82
CA LEU A 14 40.93 36.31 31.86
C LEU A 14 41.40 36.70 30.45
N LEU A 15 41.57 35.71 29.58
CA LEU A 15 41.58 35.90 28.13
C LEU A 15 40.13 35.75 27.64
N LEU A 16 39.48 36.88 27.34
CA LEU A 16 38.24 36.90 26.57
C LEU A 16 38.57 36.54 25.12
N VAL A 17 38.25 35.32 24.72
CA VAL A 17 38.10 34.97 23.30
C VAL A 17 36.65 35.26 22.94
N ALA A 18 36.44 36.32 22.17
CA ALA A 18 35.14 36.59 21.54
C ALA A 18 34.89 35.50 20.48
N VAL A 19 34.10 34.49 20.84
CA VAL A 19 33.54 33.54 19.87
C VAL A 19 32.42 34.28 19.16
N VAL A 20 32.72 34.78 17.96
CA VAL A 20 31.68 35.22 17.03
C VAL A 20 30.92 33.96 16.62
N PRO A 21 29.60 33.84 16.87
CA PRO A 21 28.84 32.75 16.29
C PRO A 21 28.88 32.95 14.78
N VAL A 22 29.58 32.06 14.09
CA VAL A 22 29.36 31.88 12.66
C VAL A 22 27.92 31.42 12.56
N VAL A 23 27.03 32.33 12.18
CA VAL A 23 25.72 31.97 11.67
C VAL A 23 26.02 31.21 10.39
N GLY A 24 26.08 29.87 10.51
CA GLY A 24 26.05 29.01 9.35
C GLY A 24 24.77 29.36 8.62
N ALA A 25 24.90 29.94 7.44
CA ALA A 25 23.80 29.96 6.50
C ALA A 25 23.37 28.50 6.34
N ALA A 26 22.15 28.19 6.80
CA ALA A 26 21.53 26.93 6.48
C ALA A 26 21.56 26.81 4.96
N SER A 27 22.28 25.81 4.45
CA SER A 27 22.25 25.43 3.05
C SER A 27 20.86 24.90 2.76
N GLY A 28 19.92 25.81 2.51
CA GLY A 28 18.64 25.47 1.91
C GLY A 28 18.89 25.07 0.47
N SER A 29 18.56 23.82 0.15
CA SER A 29 18.18 23.25 -1.16
C SER A 29 19.00 22.03 -1.57
N ALA A 30 18.55 20.86 -1.09
CA ALA A 30 18.57 19.60 -1.83
C ALA A 30 17.43 18.73 -1.26
N ASN A 31 16.47 18.36 -2.11
CA ASN A 31 15.23 17.61 -1.86
C ASN A 31 14.14 18.37 -1.08
N GLN A 32 13.35 19.16 -1.81
CA GLN A 32 11.99 19.46 -1.37
C GLN A 32 11.21 18.15 -1.40
N ILE A 33 10.68 17.78 -0.25
CA ILE A 33 9.72 16.70 -0.08
C ILE A 33 8.47 17.02 -0.91
N PRO A 34 8.08 16.20 -1.92
CA PRO A 34 6.88 16.45 -2.72
C PRO A 34 5.61 16.38 -1.87
N ASP A 35 4.64 17.25 -2.14
CA ASP A 35 3.26 17.23 -1.60
C ASP A 35 3.12 17.12 -0.06
N GLY A 36 4.19 17.40 0.69
CA GLY A 36 4.22 17.22 2.14
C GLY A 36 4.28 15.74 2.60
N ILE A 37 4.52 14.81 1.67
CA ILE A 37 4.61 13.36 1.90
C ILE A 37 5.94 13.01 2.57
N PRO A 38 6.02 12.24 3.65
CA PRO A 38 7.32 11.90 4.24
C PRO A 38 8.25 11.19 3.23
N PRO A 39 9.59 11.29 3.36
CA PRO A 39 10.54 10.64 2.45
C PRO A 39 10.63 9.14 2.77
N GLU A 40 9.48 8.47 2.79
CA GLU A 40 9.31 7.07 3.13
C GLU A 40 9.31 6.19 1.90
N GLY A 41 9.83 4.98 2.08
CA GLY A 41 9.83 3.95 1.07
C GLY A 41 10.39 2.64 1.60
N ALA A 42 10.34 1.62 0.75
CA ALA A 42 10.69 0.25 1.07
C ALA A 42 11.27 -0.48 -0.14
N ASN A 43 11.81 -1.68 0.13
CA ASN A 43 12.34 -2.61 -0.87
C ASN A 43 11.65 -3.98 -0.78
N ASN A 44 10.35 -3.98 -0.48
CA ASN A 44 9.51 -5.17 -0.38
C ASN A 44 8.06 -4.80 -0.69
N ASP A 45 7.25 -5.82 -0.96
CA ASP A 45 5.87 -5.68 -1.45
C ASP A 45 4.87 -5.48 -0.29
N ASN A 46 5.29 -5.63 0.97
CA ASN A 46 4.46 -5.36 2.16
C ASN A 46 5.17 -4.45 3.18
N PRO A 47 5.34 -3.15 2.90
CA PRO A 47 6.01 -2.25 3.82
C PRO A 47 5.28 -2.15 5.16
N SER A 48 6.07 -2.17 6.23
CA SER A 48 5.57 -2.15 7.60
C SER A 48 4.90 -0.81 7.95
N HIS A 49 3.94 -0.89 8.88
CA HIS A 49 3.31 0.24 9.53
C HIS A 49 2.90 -0.15 10.96
N PRO A 50 2.72 0.81 11.90
CA PRO A 50 2.52 0.51 13.32
C PRO A 50 1.31 -0.36 13.65
N LEU A 51 0.20 -0.20 12.92
CA LEU A 51 -1.03 -0.96 13.17
C LEU A 51 -0.87 -2.43 12.79
N GLY A 52 -0.34 -2.70 11.59
CA GLY A 52 -0.03 -4.06 11.13
C GLY A 52 1.02 -4.74 12.01
N ASP A 53 2.07 -4.02 12.41
CA ASP A 53 3.09 -4.55 13.33
C ASP A 53 2.49 -4.97 14.67
N GLN A 54 1.63 -4.12 15.25
CA GLN A 54 0.94 -4.42 16.50
C GLN A 54 0.01 -5.62 16.35
N GLN A 55 -0.83 -5.64 15.31
CA GLN A 55 -1.75 -6.74 15.04
C GLN A 55 -0.99 -8.06 14.87
N ASN A 56 0.09 -8.07 14.08
CA ASN A 56 0.96 -9.23 13.88
C ASN A 56 1.59 -9.72 15.19
N ALA A 57 2.10 -8.81 16.02
CA ALA A 57 2.66 -9.16 17.32
C ALA A 57 1.62 -9.80 18.26
N LEU A 58 0.38 -9.31 18.25
CA LEU A 58 -0.72 -9.88 19.02
C LEU A 58 -1.15 -11.24 18.43
N ARG A 59 -1.18 -11.38 17.11
CA ARG A 59 -1.51 -12.64 16.40
C ARG A 59 -0.54 -13.75 16.71
N VAL A 60 0.77 -13.48 16.75
CA VAL A 60 1.77 -14.46 17.18
C VAL A 60 1.49 -14.96 18.59
N GLN A 61 1.09 -14.08 19.52
CA GLN A 61 0.73 -14.46 20.89
C GLN A 61 -0.57 -15.26 20.95
N ALA A 62 -1.58 -14.86 20.17
CA ALA A 62 -2.88 -15.52 20.09
C ALA A 62 -2.74 -16.96 19.55
N VAL A 63 -2.03 -17.14 18.43
CA VAL A 63 -1.75 -18.45 17.83
C VAL A 63 -0.96 -19.34 18.79
N ALA A 64 0.07 -18.82 19.45
CA ALA A 64 0.81 -19.58 20.45
C ALA A 64 -0.09 -20.00 21.62
N SER A 65 -1.05 -19.16 22.02
CA SER A 65 -2.01 -19.47 23.08
C SER A 65 -3.03 -20.53 22.63
N GLN A 66 -3.49 -20.47 21.38
CA GLN A 66 -4.37 -21.46 20.77
C GLN A 66 -3.69 -22.84 20.67
N MET A 67 -2.44 -22.89 20.20
CA MET A 67 -1.65 -24.13 20.15
C MET A 67 -1.43 -24.78 21.53
N ASN A 68 -1.39 -23.97 22.59
CA ASN A 68 -1.29 -24.43 23.97
C ASN A 68 -2.65 -24.72 24.63
N GLY A 69 -3.76 -24.65 23.87
CA GLY A 69 -5.12 -24.91 24.35
C GLY A 69 -5.65 -23.88 25.35
N LYS A 70 -5.04 -22.69 25.41
CA LYS A 70 -5.45 -21.61 26.34
C LYS A 70 -6.58 -20.76 25.78
N VAL A 71 -6.67 -20.67 24.47
CA VAL A 71 -7.72 -19.96 23.74
C VAL A 71 -8.34 -20.93 22.75
N ASN A 72 -9.66 -20.87 22.59
CA ASN A 72 -10.41 -21.61 21.58
C ASN A 72 -11.43 -20.66 20.94
N GLY A 73 -11.59 -20.74 19.62
CA GLY A 73 -12.56 -19.96 18.85
C GLY A 73 -11.91 -18.90 17.94
N PRO A 74 -12.75 -18.14 17.22
CA PRO A 74 -12.32 -17.26 16.13
C PRO A 74 -11.68 -15.96 16.61
N VAL A 75 -11.85 -15.58 17.88
CA VAL A 75 -11.28 -14.37 18.48
C VAL A 75 -10.60 -14.71 19.80
N ALA A 76 -9.42 -14.15 20.03
CA ALA A 76 -8.60 -14.33 21.21
C ALA A 76 -8.38 -13.02 21.96
N GLU A 77 -8.72 -12.96 23.25
CA GLU A 77 -8.26 -11.89 24.13
C GLU A 77 -6.85 -12.25 24.66
N VAL A 78 -5.80 -11.60 24.15
CA VAL A 78 -4.40 -11.90 24.51
C VAL A 78 -3.91 -11.13 25.73
N ALA A 79 -4.51 -9.96 25.96
CA ALA A 79 -4.39 -9.19 27.19
C ALA A 79 -5.72 -8.44 27.41
N LYS A 80 -5.89 -7.87 28.61
CA LYS A 80 -7.14 -7.20 28.97
C LYS A 80 -7.50 -6.11 27.95
N GLY A 81 -8.58 -6.30 27.21
CA GLY A 81 -9.04 -5.37 26.16
C GLY A 81 -8.13 -5.34 24.94
N GLN A 82 -7.40 -6.42 24.63
CA GLN A 82 -6.65 -6.58 23.40
C GLN A 82 -7.07 -7.88 22.73
N PHE A 83 -7.81 -7.75 21.64
CA PHE A 83 -8.38 -8.88 20.93
C PHE A 83 -7.64 -9.14 19.62
N VAL A 84 -7.74 -10.38 19.15
CA VAL A 84 -7.15 -10.81 17.88
C VAL A 84 -8.10 -11.78 17.19
N GLN A 85 -8.45 -11.50 15.95
CA GLN A 85 -9.12 -12.45 15.08
C GLN A 85 -8.13 -13.53 14.60
N LEU A 86 -8.47 -14.80 14.86
CA LEU A 86 -7.67 -15.98 14.54
C LEU A 86 -8.20 -16.77 13.35
N GLU A 87 -9.50 -16.71 13.12
CA GLU A 87 -10.18 -17.43 12.05
C GLU A 87 -10.90 -16.45 11.14
N ARG A 88 -10.81 -16.69 9.84
CA ARG A 88 -11.57 -15.95 8.82
C ARG A 88 -12.21 -16.95 7.88
N GLU A 89 -13.52 -16.85 7.78
CA GLU A 89 -14.37 -17.66 6.91
C GLU A 89 -15.43 -16.74 6.30
N GLY A 90 -15.99 -17.13 5.16
CA GLY A 90 -16.99 -16.36 4.45
C GLY A 90 -16.44 -15.69 3.20
N GLU A 91 -16.90 -14.47 2.96
CA GLU A 91 -16.70 -13.76 1.70
C GLU A 91 -16.46 -12.29 2.02
N ASP A 92 -15.26 -11.81 1.72
CA ASP A 92 -14.91 -10.40 1.88
C ASP A 92 -15.24 -9.62 0.61
N SER A 93 -15.66 -8.37 0.78
CA SER A 93 -15.97 -7.46 -0.32
C SER A 93 -14.80 -6.54 -0.59
N ILE A 94 -14.31 -6.54 -1.83
CA ILE A 94 -13.21 -5.69 -2.28
C ILE A 94 -13.77 -4.55 -3.12
N TRP A 95 -13.32 -3.32 -2.85
CA TRP A 95 -13.58 -2.19 -3.72
C TRP A 95 -12.34 -1.89 -4.57
N THR A 96 -12.45 -2.10 -5.88
CA THR A 96 -11.35 -1.94 -6.83
C THR A 96 -11.53 -0.66 -7.64
N VAL A 97 -10.56 0.26 -7.53
CA VAL A 97 -10.52 1.49 -8.35
C VAL A 97 -9.41 1.36 -9.38
N ILE A 98 -9.77 1.48 -10.66
CA ILE A 98 -8.83 1.41 -11.77
C ILE A 98 -8.58 2.81 -12.33
N ALA A 99 -7.31 3.19 -12.48
CA ALA A 99 -6.91 4.55 -12.79
C ALA A 99 -5.75 4.66 -13.78
N GLU A 100 -5.92 5.52 -14.76
CA GLU A 100 -4.92 5.82 -15.79
C GLU A 100 -4.23 7.15 -15.53
N PHE A 101 -3.05 7.32 -16.13
CA PHE A 101 -2.23 8.49 -15.87
C PHE A 101 -2.60 9.67 -16.77
N GLY A 102 -2.39 10.87 -16.23
CA GLY A 102 -2.54 12.11 -16.95
C GLY A 102 -1.28 12.52 -17.70
N PRO A 103 -1.35 13.61 -18.47
CA PRO A 103 -0.21 14.11 -19.24
C PRO A 103 0.67 15.09 -18.45
N GLN A 104 0.25 15.55 -17.26
CA GLN A 104 0.92 16.66 -16.58
C GLN A 104 2.20 16.20 -15.88
N ASP A 105 3.24 17.00 -15.96
CA ASP A 105 4.42 16.84 -15.10
C ASP A 105 4.11 17.29 -13.68
N HIS A 106 4.67 16.59 -12.71
CA HIS A 106 4.61 17.03 -11.33
C HIS A 106 5.39 18.34 -11.12
N PRO A 107 4.87 19.33 -10.38
CA PRO A 107 5.57 20.61 -10.19
C PRO A 107 6.87 20.49 -9.37
N ALA A 108 7.03 19.45 -8.55
CA ALA A 108 8.24 19.24 -7.75
C ALA A 108 9.39 18.73 -8.63
N PRO A 109 10.57 19.38 -8.66
CA PRO A 109 11.67 19.00 -9.55
C PRO A 109 12.17 17.55 -9.46
N ILE A 110 12.02 16.90 -8.31
CA ILE A 110 12.42 15.50 -8.11
C ILE A 110 11.47 14.50 -8.78
N LEU A 111 10.22 14.90 -8.98
CA LEU A 111 9.18 14.14 -9.68
C LEU A 111 8.88 14.72 -11.08
N TYR A 112 9.54 15.82 -11.44
CA TYR A 112 9.34 16.50 -12.70
C TYR A 112 9.88 15.67 -13.86
N SER A 113 9.23 15.79 -15.02
CA SER A 113 9.52 15.07 -16.25
C SER A 113 9.19 13.58 -16.17
N GLY A 114 8.58 13.07 -17.22
CA GLY A 114 8.29 11.65 -17.41
C GLY A 114 7.74 11.44 -18.82
N ILE A 115 7.52 10.18 -19.19
CA ILE A 115 6.73 9.88 -20.38
C ILE A 115 5.26 10.12 -20.01
N PRO A 116 4.50 10.98 -20.74
CA PRO A 116 3.08 11.19 -20.47
C PRO A 116 2.29 9.87 -20.48
N GLY A 117 1.29 9.77 -19.61
CA GLY A 117 0.51 8.53 -19.47
C GLY A 117 1.27 7.45 -18.69
N PRO A 118 1.01 6.16 -18.97
CA PRO A 118 0.17 5.67 -20.06
C PRO A 118 -1.33 5.84 -19.76
N LEU A 119 -2.12 5.91 -20.82
CA LEU A 119 -3.55 5.59 -20.73
C LEU A 119 -3.72 4.07 -20.66
N HIS A 120 -4.86 3.60 -20.16
CA HIS A 120 -5.15 2.16 -20.25
C HIS A 120 -5.21 1.71 -21.72
N ASN A 121 -4.96 0.43 -21.97
CA ASN A 121 -4.87 -0.20 -23.29
C ASN A 121 -3.69 0.29 -24.16
N GLU A 122 -2.67 0.94 -23.56
CA GLU A 122 -1.45 1.35 -24.29
C GLU A 122 -0.31 0.32 -24.19
N ILE A 123 -0.51 -0.80 -23.50
CA ILE A 123 0.45 -1.94 -23.49
C ILE A 123 0.49 -2.54 -24.91
N PRO A 124 1.68 -2.62 -25.55
CA PRO A 124 1.80 -3.17 -26.90
C PRO A 124 1.34 -4.62 -26.99
N GLU A 125 0.62 -4.98 -28.06
CA GLU A 125 0.27 -6.38 -28.33
C GLU A 125 1.57 -7.22 -28.46
N PRO A 126 1.77 -8.24 -27.62
CA PRO A 126 3.00 -9.02 -27.62
C PRO A 126 3.05 -9.97 -28.83
N ASP A 127 4.24 -10.11 -29.43
CA ASP A 127 4.48 -11.13 -30.45
C ASP A 127 4.51 -12.52 -29.79
N ARG A 128 3.40 -13.25 -29.91
CA ARG A 128 3.21 -14.59 -29.30
C ARG A 128 4.19 -15.67 -29.78
N SER A 129 5.03 -15.39 -30.78
CA SER A 129 6.12 -16.29 -31.17
C SER A 129 7.36 -16.18 -30.27
N VAL A 130 7.48 -15.09 -29.50
CA VAL A 130 8.60 -14.82 -28.60
C VAL A 130 8.17 -14.45 -27.17
N ASP A 131 6.94 -13.95 -27.00
CA ASP A 131 6.36 -13.55 -25.73
C ASP A 131 4.97 -14.16 -25.53
N ASN A 132 4.94 -15.25 -24.78
CA ASN A 132 3.73 -15.93 -24.34
C ASN A 132 3.41 -15.71 -22.85
N THR A 133 4.10 -14.77 -22.20
CA THR A 133 3.99 -14.51 -20.76
C THR A 133 3.29 -13.20 -20.46
N THR A 134 3.41 -12.20 -21.33
CA THR A 134 2.72 -10.91 -21.14
C THR A 134 1.21 -11.09 -21.26
N ILE A 135 0.51 -10.81 -20.16
CA ILE A 135 -0.95 -10.75 -20.13
C ILE A 135 -1.37 -9.54 -20.97
N TRP A 136 -2.25 -9.79 -21.94
CA TRP A 136 -2.70 -8.75 -22.86
C TRP A 136 -4.09 -9.10 -23.38
N THR A 137 -4.97 -8.10 -23.36
CA THR A 137 -6.26 -8.08 -24.03
C THR A 137 -6.35 -6.81 -24.88
N PRO A 138 -7.12 -6.80 -25.99
CA PRO A 138 -7.36 -5.57 -26.75
C PRO A 138 -8.08 -4.49 -25.95
N ASP A 139 -8.75 -4.87 -24.85
CA ASP A 139 -9.46 -3.93 -23.97
C ASP A 139 -9.55 -4.44 -22.52
N PHE A 140 -8.87 -3.76 -21.60
CA PHE A 140 -8.87 -3.97 -20.15
C PHE A 140 -10.02 -3.19 -19.49
N THR A 141 -11.26 -3.56 -19.82
CA THR A 141 -12.48 -2.92 -19.28
C THR A 141 -12.73 -3.22 -17.79
N GLU A 142 -13.64 -2.49 -17.15
CA GLU A 142 -14.23 -2.85 -15.84
C GLU A 142 -14.63 -4.33 -15.79
N ALA A 143 -15.39 -4.80 -16.78
CA ALA A 143 -15.84 -6.19 -16.88
C ALA A 143 -14.68 -7.21 -17.03
N TYR A 144 -13.53 -6.80 -17.57
CA TYR A 144 -12.35 -7.68 -17.59
C TYR A 144 -11.88 -7.97 -16.16
N TYR A 145 -11.74 -6.92 -15.35
CA TYR A 145 -11.31 -7.04 -13.96
C TYR A 145 -12.36 -7.71 -13.08
N GLU A 146 -13.65 -7.43 -13.26
CA GLU A 146 -14.72 -8.17 -12.56
C GLU A 146 -14.61 -9.68 -12.80
N ASN A 147 -14.29 -10.10 -14.03
CA ASN A 147 -14.09 -11.50 -14.34
C ASN A 147 -12.80 -12.06 -13.72
N LEU A 148 -11.71 -11.30 -13.81
CA LEU A 148 -10.41 -11.69 -13.25
C LEU A 148 -10.46 -11.83 -11.71
N LEU A 149 -11.19 -10.95 -11.04
CA LEU A 149 -11.28 -10.93 -9.58
C LEU A 149 -12.40 -11.86 -9.07
N PHE A 150 -13.60 -11.78 -9.66
CA PHE A 150 -14.82 -12.29 -9.01
C PHE A 150 -15.56 -13.38 -9.79
N SER A 151 -15.07 -13.83 -10.95
CA SER A 151 -15.75 -14.89 -11.70
C SER A 151 -15.73 -16.23 -10.95
N GLU A 152 -16.89 -16.84 -10.75
CA GLU A 152 -17.02 -18.23 -10.28
C GLU A 152 -17.39 -19.19 -11.43
N ALA A 153 -17.26 -18.74 -12.69
CA ALA A 153 -17.59 -19.60 -13.82
C ALA A 153 -16.70 -20.86 -13.81
N PRO A 154 -17.25 -22.05 -14.10
CA PRO A 154 -16.45 -23.27 -14.12
C PRO A 154 -15.23 -23.16 -15.05
N GLY A 155 -14.04 -23.30 -14.49
CA GLY A 155 -12.77 -23.19 -15.22
C GLY A 155 -12.27 -21.76 -15.45
N ALA A 156 -12.91 -20.74 -14.89
CA ALA A 156 -12.36 -19.39 -14.86
C ALA A 156 -11.12 -19.35 -13.98
N VAL A 157 -10.05 -18.76 -14.51
CA VAL A 157 -8.87 -18.39 -13.74
C VAL A 157 -9.19 -17.04 -13.12
N SER A 158 -9.59 -17.05 -11.84
CA SER A 158 -9.98 -15.85 -11.09
C SER A 158 -9.50 -15.91 -9.65
N MET A 159 -9.35 -14.74 -9.03
CA MET A 159 -8.98 -14.62 -7.62
C MET A 159 -10.00 -15.29 -6.70
N ARG A 160 -11.29 -15.13 -7.00
CA ARG A 160 -12.39 -15.83 -6.32
C ARG A 160 -12.21 -17.35 -6.31
N ASN A 161 -12.03 -17.95 -7.50
CA ASN A 161 -11.84 -19.40 -7.62
C ASN A 161 -10.56 -19.86 -6.92
N PHE A 162 -9.49 -19.07 -6.98
CA PHE A 162 -8.26 -19.35 -6.26
C PHE A 162 -8.50 -19.47 -4.75
N TYR A 163 -9.17 -18.50 -4.13
CA TYR A 163 -9.46 -18.57 -2.70
C TYR A 163 -10.47 -19.66 -2.34
N ILE A 164 -11.45 -19.97 -3.20
CA ILE A 164 -12.33 -21.13 -3.02
C ILE A 164 -11.51 -22.42 -2.98
N GLU A 165 -10.57 -22.60 -3.91
CA GLU A 165 -9.73 -23.79 -3.97
C GLU A 165 -8.82 -23.91 -2.75
N GLU A 166 -8.01 -22.88 -2.49
CA GLU A 166 -6.99 -22.89 -1.41
C GLU A 166 -7.61 -22.96 -0.01
N SER A 167 -8.80 -22.38 0.19
CA SER A 167 -9.49 -22.42 1.48
C SER A 167 -10.30 -23.70 1.73
N SER A 168 -10.42 -24.57 0.72
CA SER A 168 -11.41 -25.66 0.68
C SER A 168 -12.85 -25.15 0.84
N ASN A 169 -13.18 -24.10 0.10
CA ASN A 169 -14.50 -23.45 0.05
C ASN A 169 -14.97 -22.88 1.40
N ARG A 170 -14.03 -22.40 2.22
CA ARG A 170 -14.32 -21.73 3.50
C ARG A 170 -14.19 -20.22 3.41
N TYR A 171 -13.46 -19.74 2.41
CA TYR A 171 -13.16 -18.33 2.23
C TYR A 171 -13.10 -17.99 0.74
N THR A 172 -13.62 -16.82 0.37
CA THR A 172 -13.47 -16.26 -0.97
C THR A 172 -13.64 -14.75 -0.95
N VAL A 173 -13.59 -14.13 -2.13
CA VAL A 173 -13.75 -12.69 -2.32
C VAL A 173 -14.82 -12.40 -3.35
N ASN A 174 -15.53 -11.31 -3.14
CA ASN A 174 -16.42 -10.65 -4.09
C ASN A 174 -16.11 -9.15 -4.09
N GLY A 175 -16.78 -8.36 -4.91
CA GLY A 175 -16.54 -6.93 -4.90
C GLY A 175 -17.17 -6.21 -6.07
N ASP A 176 -16.66 -5.01 -6.28
CA ASP A 176 -17.03 -4.15 -7.39
C ASP A 176 -15.77 -3.49 -7.97
N VAL A 177 -15.77 -3.29 -9.28
CA VAL A 177 -14.70 -2.60 -10.00
C VAL A 177 -15.28 -1.32 -10.59
N THR A 178 -14.57 -0.20 -10.47
CA THR A 178 -15.02 1.04 -11.09
C THR A 178 -14.63 1.13 -12.56
N ASP A 179 -15.34 1.95 -13.34
CA ASP A 179 -14.81 2.50 -14.59
C ASP A 179 -13.43 3.16 -14.39
N TRP A 180 -12.62 3.20 -15.47
CA TRP A 180 -11.35 3.92 -15.49
C TRP A 180 -11.52 5.41 -15.22
N VAL A 181 -10.69 5.92 -14.31
CA VAL A 181 -10.56 7.35 -14.02
C VAL A 181 -9.16 7.84 -14.34
N GLN A 182 -9.03 9.11 -14.69
CA GLN A 182 -7.72 9.68 -15.02
C GLN A 182 -7.20 10.57 -13.88
N VAL A 183 -6.00 10.26 -13.37
CA VAL A 183 -5.27 11.11 -12.42
C VAL A 183 -4.56 12.26 -13.17
N PRO A 184 -4.24 13.39 -12.51
CA PRO A 184 -3.74 14.56 -13.23
C PRO A 184 -2.34 14.39 -13.85
N TYR A 185 -1.43 13.69 -13.17
CA TYR A 185 -0.03 13.63 -13.55
C TYR A 185 0.35 12.33 -14.29
N ASN A 186 1.52 12.34 -14.92
CA ASN A 186 2.10 11.14 -15.55
C ASN A 186 2.68 10.15 -14.52
N ALA A 187 3.01 8.93 -14.95
CA ALA A 187 3.49 7.86 -14.07
C ALA A 187 4.68 8.26 -13.18
N ALA A 188 5.61 9.08 -13.70
CA ALA A 188 6.77 9.56 -12.95
C ALA A 188 6.42 10.37 -11.69
N ALA A 189 5.24 11.00 -11.67
CA ALA A 189 4.75 11.74 -10.52
C ALA A 189 4.31 10.84 -9.37
N TYR A 190 4.20 9.53 -9.59
CA TYR A 190 3.62 8.58 -8.64
C TYR A 190 4.53 7.38 -8.36
N GLY A 191 5.08 6.75 -9.41
CA GLY A 191 5.84 5.51 -9.30
C GLY A 191 7.35 5.68 -9.19
N ARG A 192 7.90 6.86 -9.47
CA ARG A 192 9.35 7.08 -9.50
C ARG A 192 10.01 6.70 -8.17
N ASN A 193 11.15 6.01 -8.27
CA ASN A 193 12.02 5.61 -7.14
C ASN A 193 12.82 6.77 -6.50
N TYR A 194 12.17 7.90 -6.21
CA TYR A 194 12.79 9.10 -5.65
C TYR A 194 13.26 8.92 -4.20
N CYS A 195 12.64 7.98 -3.47
CA CYS A 195 12.93 7.68 -2.07
C CYS A 195 14.15 6.76 -1.89
N GLY A 196 14.70 6.21 -2.98
CA GLY A 196 15.82 5.27 -2.96
C GLY A 196 15.42 3.81 -2.69
N GLY A 197 14.13 3.49 -2.72
CA GLY A 197 13.58 2.13 -2.80
C GLY A 197 12.64 1.98 -3.99
N ILE A 198 12.11 0.77 -4.18
CA ILE A 198 11.16 0.41 -5.25
C ILE A 198 9.71 0.79 -4.91
N VAL A 199 9.40 0.93 -3.63
CA VAL A 199 8.11 1.43 -3.15
C VAL A 199 8.34 2.76 -2.47
N CYS A 200 7.69 3.83 -2.94
CA CYS A 200 7.78 5.16 -2.36
C CYS A 200 6.40 5.71 -1.98
N ALA A 201 6.36 6.54 -0.93
CA ALA A 201 5.14 7.12 -0.38
C ALA A 201 4.34 8.02 -1.36
N GLN A 202 4.94 8.42 -2.48
CA GLN A 202 4.22 9.14 -3.54
C GLN A 202 3.12 8.29 -4.20
N THR A 203 3.18 6.96 -4.08
CA THR A 203 2.07 6.09 -4.48
C THR A 203 0.79 6.40 -3.69
N TRP A 204 0.89 6.87 -2.44
CA TRP A 204 -0.28 7.31 -1.67
C TRP A 204 -1.01 8.47 -2.34
N VAL A 205 -0.29 9.32 -3.07
CA VAL A 205 -0.85 10.42 -3.84
C VAL A 205 -1.58 9.91 -5.08
N PHE A 206 -1.13 8.80 -5.68
CA PHE A 206 -1.87 8.12 -6.76
C PHE A 206 -3.19 7.59 -6.24
N VAL A 207 -3.16 6.85 -5.13
CA VAL A 207 -4.35 6.30 -4.47
C VAL A 207 -5.33 7.42 -4.09
N ASN A 208 -4.85 8.53 -3.52
CA ASN A 208 -5.70 9.68 -3.23
C ASN A 208 -6.32 10.30 -4.48
N HIS A 209 -5.52 10.57 -5.51
CA HIS A 209 -6.03 11.19 -6.73
C HIS A 209 -6.99 10.27 -7.51
N SER A 210 -6.79 8.96 -7.51
CA SER A 210 -7.67 8.02 -8.20
C SER A 210 -9.06 8.00 -7.55
N VAL A 211 -9.14 7.90 -6.22
CA VAL A 211 -10.42 7.88 -5.51
C VAL A 211 -11.13 9.23 -5.54
N ASP A 212 -10.38 10.33 -5.57
CA ASP A 212 -10.92 11.68 -5.81
C ASP A 212 -11.47 11.84 -7.22
N ALA A 213 -10.75 11.34 -8.23
CA ALA A 213 -11.20 11.37 -9.62
C ALA A 213 -12.50 10.57 -9.79
N TRP A 214 -12.56 9.37 -9.19
CA TRP A 214 -13.79 8.57 -9.14
C TRP A 214 -14.93 9.29 -8.46
N TYR A 215 -14.72 9.83 -7.26
CA TYR A 215 -15.76 10.56 -6.52
C TYR A 215 -16.31 11.72 -7.35
N ASN A 216 -15.43 12.52 -7.96
CA ASN A 216 -15.81 13.65 -8.79
C ASN A 216 -16.55 13.22 -10.07
N ALA A 217 -16.18 12.08 -10.67
CA ALA A 217 -16.90 11.49 -11.79
C ALA A 217 -18.32 11.06 -11.38
N GLN A 218 -18.50 10.46 -10.20
CA GLN A 218 -19.81 10.08 -9.67
C GLN A 218 -20.71 11.31 -9.43
N ILE A 219 -20.16 12.38 -8.83
CA ILE A 219 -20.89 13.65 -8.66
C ILE A 219 -21.28 14.24 -10.02
N THR A 220 -20.38 14.21 -10.99
CA THR A 220 -20.63 14.70 -12.36
C THR A 220 -21.71 13.88 -13.08
N ALA A 221 -21.73 12.57 -12.84
CA ALA A 221 -22.78 11.66 -13.31
C ALA A 221 -24.13 11.85 -12.61
N GLY A 222 -24.19 12.70 -11.58
CA GLY A 222 -25.42 13.09 -10.89
C GLY A 222 -25.70 12.33 -9.60
N LYS A 223 -24.78 11.46 -9.13
CA LYS A 223 -24.90 10.87 -7.79
C LYS A 223 -24.75 11.95 -6.73
N THR A 224 -25.53 11.86 -5.67
CA THR A 224 -25.40 12.69 -4.48
C THR A 224 -24.33 12.12 -3.54
N PRO A 225 -23.75 12.95 -2.65
CA PRO A 225 -22.83 12.45 -1.62
C PRO A 225 -23.44 11.35 -0.74
N ALA A 226 -24.76 11.38 -0.51
CA ALA A 226 -25.46 10.34 0.24
C ALA A 226 -25.46 9.00 -0.52
N GLU A 227 -25.76 9.00 -1.82
CA GLU A 227 -25.72 7.78 -2.64
C GLU A 227 -24.30 7.20 -2.76
N ILE A 228 -23.28 8.05 -2.81
CA ILE A 228 -21.88 7.60 -2.79
C ILE A 228 -21.54 6.97 -1.43
N ASN A 229 -21.96 7.57 -0.32
CA ASN A 229 -21.78 6.98 1.00
C ASN A 229 -22.52 5.65 1.14
N ASP A 230 -23.77 5.55 0.69
CA ASP A 230 -24.56 4.31 0.74
C ASP A 230 -23.93 3.19 -0.10
N TYR A 231 -23.24 3.54 -1.18
CA TYR A 231 -22.45 2.60 -1.97
C TYR A 231 -21.19 2.15 -1.23
N LEU A 232 -20.37 3.09 -0.73
CA LEU A 232 -19.11 2.79 -0.05
C LEU A 232 -19.32 2.03 1.28
N ALA A 233 -20.46 2.24 1.94
CA ALA A 233 -20.86 1.52 3.17
C ALA A 233 -20.89 -0.01 3.02
N GLN A 234 -20.96 -0.52 1.79
CA GLN A 234 -21.00 -1.96 1.53
C GLN A 234 -19.62 -2.62 1.70
N PHE A 235 -18.56 -1.82 1.73
CA PHE A 235 -17.18 -2.25 1.83
C PHE A 235 -16.53 -1.86 3.17
N ASP A 236 -17.32 -1.45 4.16
CA ASP A 236 -16.87 -1.13 5.54
C ASP A 236 -17.74 -1.95 6.50
N VAL A 237 -17.28 -3.15 6.80
CA VAL A 237 -17.97 -4.14 7.66
C VAL A 237 -16.99 -4.77 8.66
N TRP A 238 -15.69 -4.63 8.43
CA TRP A 238 -14.63 -5.29 9.17
C TRP A 238 -13.70 -4.29 9.86
N ASP A 239 -13.82 -4.22 11.19
CA ASP A 239 -12.86 -3.52 12.04
C ASP A 239 -11.60 -4.37 12.21
N ARG A 240 -10.70 -4.28 11.22
CA ARG A 240 -9.44 -5.03 11.15
C ARG A 240 -8.60 -4.89 12.43
N TYR A 241 -8.62 -3.70 13.03
CA TYR A 241 -7.73 -3.33 14.12
C TYR A 241 -8.40 -3.29 15.50
N ASP A 242 -9.69 -3.66 15.59
CA ASP A 242 -10.50 -3.59 16.82
C ASP A 242 -10.35 -2.20 17.47
N MET A 243 -10.67 -1.17 16.67
CA MET A 243 -10.37 0.24 16.97
C MET A 243 -10.96 0.69 18.30
N ASP A 244 -12.15 0.18 18.66
CA ASP A 244 -12.82 0.51 19.91
C ASP A 244 -12.52 -0.48 21.07
N ASN A 245 -11.75 -1.53 20.78
CA ASN A 245 -11.24 -2.55 21.70
C ASN A 245 -12.35 -3.34 22.41
N ASP A 246 -13.44 -3.65 21.69
CA ASP A 246 -14.56 -4.43 22.22
C ASP A 246 -14.52 -5.92 21.79
N GLY A 247 -13.63 -6.26 20.86
CA GLY A 247 -13.40 -7.60 20.34
C GLY A 247 -14.37 -8.04 19.24
N ASN A 248 -15.20 -7.13 18.74
CA ASN A 248 -16.11 -7.34 17.62
C ASN A 248 -15.51 -6.81 16.31
N PHE A 249 -14.82 -7.69 15.60
CA PHE A 249 -14.24 -7.37 14.28
C PHE A 249 -15.29 -7.20 13.18
N ASN A 250 -16.57 -7.56 13.41
CA ASN A 250 -17.61 -7.50 12.37
C ASN A 250 -18.49 -6.25 12.53
N GLU A 251 -17.85 -5.08 12.56
CA GLU A 251 -18.51 -3.79 12.55
C GLU A 251 -17.72 -2.76 11.74
N PRO A 252 -18.40 -1.70 11.24
CA PRO A 252 -17.72 -0.67 10.47
C PRO A 252 -16.81 0.19 11.35
N ASP A 253 -15.63 0.52 10.83
CA ASP A 253 -14.64 1.39 11.49
C ASP A 253 -14.43 2.72 10.74
N GLY A 254 -15.09 2.89 9.58
CA GLY A 254 -14.99 4.06 8.71
C GLY A 254 -13.91 3.93 7.62
N TYR A 255 -13.20 2.82 7.56
CA TYR A 255 -12.28 2.46 6.51
C TYR A 255 -12.88 1.39 5.58
N ILE A 256 -12.51 1.45 4.31
CA ILE A 256 -12.82 0.37 3.36
C ILE A 256 -12.00 -0.86 3.75
N ASP A 257 -12.68 -1.97 4.03
CA ASP A 257 -12.13 -3.23 4.55
C ASP A 257 -10.97 -3.76 3.69
N HIS A 258 -11.19 -3.70 2.37
CA HIS A 258 -10.31 -4.20 1.33
C HIS A 258 -10.37 -3.26 0.12
N PHE A 259 -9.29 -2.51 -0.10
CA PHE A 259 -9.16 -1.62 -1.26
C PHE A 259 -8.06 -2.10 -2.21
N GLN A 260 -8.42 -2.22 -3.48
CA GLN A 260 -7.52 -2.59 -4.58
C GLN A 260 -7.40 -1.43 -5.57
N SER A 261 -6.17 -1.10 -5.95
CA SER A 261 -5.89 -0.06 -6.93
C SER A 261 -5.27 -0.68 -8.17
N VAL A 262 -5.82 -0.43 -9.35
CA VAL A 262 -5.16 -0.82 -10.61
C VAL A 262 -4.64 0.42 -11.31
N HIS A 263 -3.38 0.42 -11.73
CA HIS A 263 -2.82 1.51 -12.53
C HIS A 263 -2.64 1.09 -13.99
N ALA A 264 -2.80 2.04 -14.92
CA ALA A 264 -2.53 1.78 -16.34
C ALA A 264 -1.07 1.38 -16.60
N GLY A 265 -0.82 0.59 -17.64
CA GLY A 265 0.51 0.13 -18.02
C GLY A 265 1.05 -1.04 -17.20
N GLU A 266 2.33 -1.37 -17.45
CA GLU A 266 3.04 -2.47 -16.79
C GLU A 266 3.62 -2.06 -15.44
N GLY A 267 3.74 -3.00 -14.52
CA GLY A 267 4.39 -2.80 -13.22
C GLY A 267 5.91 -2.72 -13.33
N GLU A 268 6.57 -1.97 -12.45
CA GLU A 268 8.05 -1.87 -12.44
C GLU A 268 8.72 -3.24 -12.26
N GLU A 269 8.09 -4.15 -11.51
CA GLU A 269 8.57 -5.50 -11.23
C GLU A 269 8.76 -6.37 -12.49
N THR A 270 8.04 -6.06 -13.58
CA THR A 270 8.21 -6.70 -14.90
C THR A 270 9.03 -5.86 -15.88
N GLY A 271 9.59 -4.75 -15.42
CA GLY A 271 10.39 -3.81 -16.21
C GLY A 271 9.68 -2.49 -16.56
N GLY A 272 8.41 -2.32 -16.17
CA GLY A 272 7.66 -1.06 -16.28
C GLY A 272 7.31 -0.62 -17.70
N GLY A 273 7.40 -1.52 -18.69
CA GLY A 273 7.06 -1.24 -20.08
C GLY A 273 7.75 0.02 -20.63
N ALA A 274 6.96 0.94 -21.18
CA ALA A 274 7.48 2.20 -21.71
C ALA A 274 7.97 3.15 -20.60
N GLN A 275 7.40 3.07 -19.39
CA GLN A 275 7.67 3.96 -18.26
C GLN A 275 8.94 3.53 -17.50
N GLY A 276 9.35 2.27 -17.60
CA GLY A 276 10.54 1.77 -16.90
C GLY A 276 10.42 1.97 -15.39
N THR A 277 11.44 2.57 -14.77
CA THR A 277 11.48 2.84 -13.33
C THR A 277 10.59 4.00 -12.87
N ASP A 278 9.82 4.59 -13.78
CA ASP A 278 8.76 5.56 -13.44
C ASP A 278 7.38 4.86 -13.31
N ALA A 279 7.28 3.56 -13.66
CA ALA A 279 6.10 2.74 -13.36
C ALA A 279 5.99 2.48 -11.85
N ILE A 280 4.78 2.16 -11.37
CA ILE A 280 4.57 1.76 -9.98
C ILE A 280 4.97 0.29 -9.85
N TRP A 281 5.70 -0.05 -8.78
CA TRP A 281 5.95 -1.44 -8.37
C TRP A 281 4.73 -1.97 -7.60
N SER A 282 4.22 -3.16 -7.94
CA SER A 282 3.07 -3.77 -7.24
C SER A 282 3.33 -3.98 -5.75
N HIS A 283 2.42 -3.55 -4.87
CA HIS A 283 2.59 -3.74 -3.42
C HIS A 283 1.30 -3.56 -2.61
N ARG A 284 1.35 -3.97 -1.35
CA ARG A 284 0.40 -3.68 -0.27
C ARG A 284 1.02 -2.73 0.74
N TRP A 285 0.37 -1.63 1.10
CA TRP A 285 0.82 -0.76 2.20
C TRP A 285 -0.34 -0.08 2.92
N TYR A 286 -0.03 0.76 3.90
CA TYR A 286 -0.98 1.61 4.61
C TYR A 286 -0.70 3.07 4.25
N ALA A 287 -1.66 3.76 3.66
CA ALA A 287 -1.50 5.14 3.22
C ALA A 287 -1.44 6.12 4.40
N TYR A 288 -0.45 7.03 4.42
CA TYR A 288 -0.36 8.12 5.38
C TYR A 288 -0.41 7.72 6.88
N TYR A 289 0.06 6.53 7.27
CA TYR A 289 0.09 6.15 8.70
C TYR A 289 1.00 7.06 9.56
N SER A 290 1.99 7.70 8.94
CA SER A 290 3.02 8.52 9.58
C SER A 290 2.81 10.03 9.40
N ALA A 291 1.79 10.44 8.64
CA ALA A 291 1.51 11.82 8.33
C ALA A 291 -0.01 12.05 8.30
N ASN A 292 -0.48 13.24 8.67
CA ASN A 292 -1.87 13.60 8.34
C ASN A 292 -1.92 13.78 6.83
N GLY A 293 -2.64 12.91 6.11
CA GLY A 293 -2.85 13.02 4.67
C GLY A 293 -3.53 14.34 4.28
N PRO A 294 -3.80 14.56 2.98
CA PRO A 294 -4.42 15.81 2.51
C PRO A 294 -5.74 16.14 3.22
N ASP A 295 -6.46 15.12 3.68
CA ASP A 295 -7.75 15.23 4.37
C ASP A 295 -7.67 15.20 5.91
N GLY A 296 -6.46 15.12 6.47
CA GLY A 296 -6.23 15.10 7.92
C GLY A 296 -5.85 13.72 8.47
N ALA A 297 -6.17 13.49 9.75
CA ALA A 297 -5.69 12.33 10.50
C ALA A 297 -6.50 11.03 10.29
N GLY A 298 -7.58 11.07 9.50
CA GLY A 298 -8.51 9.94 9.35
C GLY A 298 -9.28 9.56 10.63
N PRO A 299 -10.19 8.56 10.55
CA PRO A 299 -10.81 7.94 11.70
C PRO A 299 -9.75 7.44 12.69
N ASN A 300 -10.03 7.60 14.00
CA ASN A 300 -9.12 7.21 15.09
C ASN A 300 -7.67 7.74 15.01
N SER A 301 -7.41 8.77 14.18
CA SER A 301 -6.08 9.33 13.94
C SER A 301 -5.08 8.34 13.32
N PHE A 302 -5.56 7.39 12.52
CA PHE A 302 -4.73 6.37 11.87
C PHE A 302 -4.24 6.75 10.48
N GLY A 303 -4.53 7.95 9.99
CA GLY A 303 -4.16 8.38 8.64
C GLY A 303 -5.09 7.81 7.59
N GLY A 304 -4.54 7.49 6.42
CA GLY A 304 -5.28 7.07 5.25
C GLY A 304 -5.62 8.20 4.27
N VAL A 305 -6.29 7.82 3.20
CA VAL A 305 -6.88 8.76 2.22
C VAL A 305 -8.39 8.77 2.36
N ARG A 306 -9.02 9.94 2.25
CA ARG A 306 -10.48 10.01 2.21
C ARG A 306 -10.93 9.81 0.77
N VAL A 307 -12.04 9.10 0.56
CA VAL A 307 -12.62 8.93 -0.78
C VAL A 307 -13.39 10.20 -1.14
N GLY A 308 -12.73 11.16 -1.81
CA GLY A 308 -13.30 12.46 -2.13
C GLY A 308 -13.90 13.15 -0.90
N ASN A 309 -15.17 13.55 -1.02
CA ASN A 309 -15.91 14.14 0.09
C ASN A 309 -16.86 13.16 0.81
N SER A 310 -16.64 11.85 0.68
CA SER A 310 -17.44 10.80 1.35
C SER A 310 -17.11 10.66 2.84
N ASN A 311 -17.80 9.78 3.56
CA ASN A 311 -17.49 9.48 4.96
C ASN A 311 -16.39 8.43 5.12
N TYR A 312 -15.98 7.78 4.03
CA TYR A 312 -15.12 6.59 4.07
C TYR A 312 -13.68 6.91 3.72
N TRP A 313 -12.79 6.13 4.32
CA TRP A 313 -11.35 6.27 4.20
C TRP A 313 -10.73 4.97 3.70
N ILE A 314 -9.52 5.05 3.17
CA ILE A 314 -8.69 3.90 2.82
C ILE A 314 -7.41 4.02 3.63
N GLY A 315 -7.17 3.03 4.49
CA GLY A 315 -5.95 2.89 5.26
C GLY A 315 -5.02 1.95 4.51
N ASP A 316 -5.29 0.66 4.62
CA ASP A 316 -4.62 -0.37 3.84
C ASP A 316 -5.08 -0.35 2.38
N TYR A 317 -4.12 -0.50 1.47
CA TYR A 317 -4.36 -0.63 0.04
C TYR A 317 -3.41 -1.66 -0.56
N THR A 318 -3.85 -2.25 -1.66
CA THR A 318 -3.04 -2.98 -2.62
C THR A 318 -3.02 -2.21 -3.93
N ILE A 319 -1.92 -2.31 -4.68
CA ILE A 319 -1.81 -1.69 -6.00
C ILE A 319 -1.11 -2.62 -6.99
N GLU A 320 -1.73 -2.78 -8.16
CA GLU A 320 -1.34 -3.73 -9.20
C GLU A 320 -1.41 -3.07 -10.60
N PRO A 321 -0.65 -3.55 -11.60
CA PRO A 321 -0.67 -3.02 -12.96
C PRO A 321 -1.87 -3.51 -13.78
N GLU A 322 -2.11 -2.83 -14.89
CA GLU A 322 -3.17 -3.13 -15.86
C GLU A 322 -3.10 -4.56 -16.39
N ASN A 323 -1.88 -5.07 -16.62
CA ASN A 323 -1.64 -6.44 -17.03
C ASN A 323 -1.38 -7.40 -15.85
N GLY A 324 -1.79 -7.05 -14.65
CA GLY A 324 -1.73 -7.92 -13.48
C GLY A 324 -2.54 -9.20 -13.70
N GLY A 325 -1.91 -10.35 -13.47
CA GLY A 325 -2.60 -11.65 -13.52
C GLY A 325 -3.25 -12.00 -12.19
N VAL A 326 -4.09 -13.04 -12.18
CA VAL A 326 -4.70 -13.57 -10.94
C VAL A 326 -3.65 -13.82 -9.85
N GLY A 327 -2.46 -14.29 -10.22
CA GLY A 327 -1.38 -14.52 -9.27
C GLY A 327 -0.86 -13.24 -8.59
N VAL A 328 -0.82 -12.09 -9.27
CA VAL A 328 -0.40 -10.81 -8.67
C VAL A 328 -1.49 -10.31 -7.71
N PHE A 329 -2.74 -10.23 -8.18
CA PHE A 329 -3.87 -9.81 -7.34
C PHE A 329 -4.08 -10.71 -6.10
N THR A 330 -3.89 -12.03 -6.24
CA THR A 330 -3.97 -12.95 -5.09
C THR A 330 -2.78 -12.83 -4.15
N HIS A 331 -1.58 -12.51 -4.66
CA HIS A 331 -0.40 -12.28 -3.83
C HIS A 331 -0.59 -11.05 -2.94
N GLU A 332 -0.93 -9.91 -3.55
CA GLU A 332 -1.10 -8.65 -2.84
C GLU A 332 -2.27 -8.72 -1.85
N PHE A 333 -3.40 -9.29 -2.25
CA PHE A 333 -4.51 -9.51 -1.32
C PHE A 333 -4.16 -10.50 -0.19
N GLY A 334 -3.27 -11.45 -0.44
CA GLY A 334 -2.75 -12.31 0.62
C GLY A 334 -2.00 -11.51 1.70
N HIS A 335 -1.23 -10.47 1.32
CA HIS A 335 -0.66 -9.53 2.30
C HIS A 335 -1.72 -8.77 3.07
N ASP A 336 -2.82 -8.42 2.41
CA ASP A 336 -3.94 -7.76 3.06
C ASP A 336 -4.65 -8.65 4.10
N LEU A 337 -4.65 -9.96 3.90
CA LEU A 337 -5.05 -10.96 4.90
C LEU A 337 -4.01 -11.19 6.01
N GLY A 338 -2.88 -10.48 5.97
CA GLY A 338 -1.79 -10.58 6.95
C GLY A 338 -0.81 -11.73 6.69
N LEU A 339 -0.73 -12.24 5.46
CA LEU A 339 0.24 -13.28 5.08
C LEU A 339 1.57 -12.62 4.68
N PRO A 340 2.73 -13.13 5.15
CA PRO A 340 4.02 -12.52 4.86
C PRO A 340 4.56 -12.94 3.50
N ASP A 341 5.47 -12.13 2.96
CA ASP A 341 6.37 -12.54 1.88
C ASP A 341 7.21 -13.77 2.26
N LEU A 342 7.38 -14.68 1.30
CA LEU A 342 8.22 -15.88 1.44
C LEU A 342 9.40 -15.91 0.45
N TYR A 343 9.69 -14.79 -0.22
CA TYR A 343 10.92 -14.58 -0.98
C TYR A 343 11.95 -13.76 -0.18
N ASP A 344 13.19 -13.69 -0.67
CA ASP A 344 14.23 -12.87 -0.04
C ASP A 344 13.97 -11.37 -0.28
N THR A 345 13.32 -10.71 0.68
CA THR A 345 13.02 -9.26 0.65
C THR A 345 14.22 -8.37 0.98
N SER A 346 15.42 -8.94 1.22
CA SER A 346 16.58 -8.16 1.68
C SER A 346 17.29 -7.38 0.56
N GLY A 347 16.86 -7.52 -0.70
CA GLY A 347 17.42 -6.82 -1.86
C GLY A 347 18.91 -7.10 -2.08
N ASN A 348 19.42 -8.21 -1.56
CA ASN A 348 20.86 -8.41 -1.46
C ASN A 348 21.45 -8.82 -2.82
N THR A 349 22.01 -7.85 -3.53
CA THR A 349 22.81 -8.07 -4.74
C THR A 349 24.08 -8.87 -4.39
N GLY A 350 23.97 -10.20 -4.29
CA GLY A 350 25.08 -11.13 -4.09
C GLY A 350 25.02 -12.06 -2.86
N GLY A 351 23.88 -12.18 -2.19
CA GLY A 351 23.66 -13.17 -1.12
C GLY A 351 23.02 -14.46 -1.64
N ALA A 352 23.17 -15.57 -0.90
CA ALA A 352 22.49 -16.82 -1.22
C ALA A 352 20.96 -16.63 -1.15
N GLU A 353 20.28 -16.94 -2.26
CA GLU A 353 18.82 -16.87 -2.40
C GLU A 353 18.12 -17.90 -1.49
N ASN A 354 17.24 -17.44 -0.58
CA ASN A 354 16.33 -18.30 0.19
C ASN A 354 14.91 -18.36 -0.42
N SER A 355 14.77 -17.94 -1.68
CA SER A 355 13.52 -17.91 -2.42
C SER A 355 12.86 -19.29 -2.45
N THR A 356 11.55 -19.33 -2.20
CA THR A 356 10.73 -20.51 -2.46
C THR A 356 10.43 -20.67 -3.97
N GLY A 357 10.85 -19.72 -4.80
CA GLY A 357 10.71 -19.75 -6.26
C GLY A 357 9.26 -19.90 -6.67
N PHE A 358 8.98 -20.80 -7.61
CA PHE A 358 7.63 -21.06 -8.10
C PHE A 358 6.76 -21.94 -7.17
N TRP A 359 7.27 -22.36 -6.01
CA TRP A 359 6.54 -23.29 -5.14
C TRP A 359 5.47 -22.62 -4.27
N THR A 360 5.50 -21.31 -4.12
CA THR A 360 4.51 -20.57 -3.33
C THR A 360 4.05 -19.33 -4.08
N LEU A 361 2.78 -18.96 -3.89
CA LEU A 361 2.22 -17.70 -4.38
C LEU A 361 3.01 -16.51 -3.82
N TYR A 362 3.43 -16.58 -2.56
CA TYR A 362 4.17 -15.55 -1.82
C TYR A 362 5.67 -15.43 -2.21
N SER A 363 6.00 -15.81 -3.45
CA SER A 363 7.31 -15.73 -4.08
C SER A 363 7.09 -15.67 -5.61
N SER A 364 7.93 -16.28 -6.44
CA SER A 364 7.76 -16.23 -7.90
C SER A 364 6.55 -17.02 -8.43
N GLY A 365 5.83 -17.76 -7.58
CA GLY A 365 4.64 -18.52 -7.98
C GLY A 365 3.47 -17.65 -8.43
N SER A 366 3.39 -16.39 -7.99
CA SER A 366 2.42 -15.40 -8.50
C SER A 366 2.55 -15.14 -10.00
N TYR A 367 3.73 -15.32 -10.58
CA TYR A 367 3.97 -15.17 -12.01
C TYR A 367 3.81 -16.48 -12.81
N GLY A 368 3.47 -17.58 -12.15
CA GLY A 368 3.37 -18.91 -12.76
C GLY A 368 2.00 -19.28 -13.33
N SER A 369 0.97 -18.47 -13.06
CA SER A 369 -0.40 -18.71 -13.51
C SER A 369 -0.75 -17.75 -14.66
N THR A 370 -0.63 -18.26 -15.89
CA THR A 370 -1.15 -17.64 -17.13
C THR A 370 -2.32 -18.46 -17.67
#